data_AF-A0A927ZEQ9-F1
#
_entry.id   AF-A0A927ZEQ9-F1
#
_cell.length_a   1.000
_cell.length_b   1.000
_cell.length_c   1.000
_cell.angle_alpha   90.00
_cell.angle_beta   90.00
_cell.angle_gamma   90.00
#
_symmetry.space_group_name_H-M   'P 1'
#
loop_
_entity.id
_entity.type
_entity.pdbx_description
1 polymer ?
#
loop_
_entity_poly.entity_id
_entity_poly.type
_entity_poly.pdbx_seq_one_letter_code
_entity_poly.pdbx_strand_id
1 'polypeptide(L)' 'MKILVLNGSPHKDGNTAFLVNAFKEGATGAGHEVNVINVCEKNIKG' A
#
# COMPACT_ATOMS: atom_id res chain seq x y z
N MET A 1 -4.22 -11.93 -9.26
CA MET A 1 -2.97 -11.33 -9.78
C MET A 1 -2.02 -11.04 -8.63
N LYS A 2 -0.76 -10.69 -8.91
CA LYS A 2 0.16 -10.14 -7.91
C LYS A 2 0.22 -8.62 -8.06
N ILE A 3 -0.13 -7.90 -7.00
CA ILE A 3 -0.25 -6.44 -6.98
C ILE A 3 0.75 -5.89 -5.96
N LEU A 4 1.59 -4.96 -6.39
CA LEU A 4 2.49 -4.21 -5.52
C LEU A 4 2.01 -2.77 -5.42
N VAL A 5 1.71 -2.32 -4.20
CA VAL A 5 1.36 -0.93 -3.90
C VAL A 5 2.57 -0.24 -3.28
N LEU A 6 3.03 0.84 -3.88
CA LEU A 6 4.05 1.72 -3.32
C LEU A 6 3.36 2.92 -2.66
N ASN A 7 3.26 2.91 -1.34
CA ASN A 7 2.65 3.99 -0.59
C ASN A 7 3.69 5.07 -0.25
N GLY A 8 3.56 6.23 -0.88
CA GLY A 8 4.40 7.41 -0.67
C GLY A 8 3.85 8.41 0.37
N SER A 9 2.77 8.10 1.08
CA SER A 9 2.33 8.97 2.18
C SER A 9 3.28 8.84 3.39
N PRO A 10 3.75 9.95 3.98
CA PRO A 10 4.50 9.91 5.24
C PRO A 10 3.59 9.67 6.46
N HIS A 11 2.28 9.88 6.32
CA HIS A 11 1.31 9.70 7.39
C HIS A 11 0.82 8.24 7.44
N LYS A 12 1.23 7.51 8.48
CA LYS A 12 0.91 6.08 8.68
C LYS A 12 -0.59 5.82 8.89
N ASP A 13 -1.26 6.75 9.57
CA ASP A 13 -2.70 6.69 9.86
C ASP A 13 -3.47 7.81 9.14
N GLY A 14 -2.94 8.25 7.99
CA GLY A 14 -3.55 9.29 7.16
C GLY A 14 -4.52 8.73 6.11
N ASN A 15 -5.23 9.63 5.42
CA ASN A 15 -6.21 9.29 4.39
C ASN A 15 -5.68 8.31 3.33
N THR A 16 -4.43 8.47 2.90
CA THR A 16 -3.81 7.58 1.91
C THR A 16 -3.63 6.17 2.45
N ALA A 17 -3.26 6.01 3.73
CA ALA A 17 -3.13 4.69 4.34
C ALA A 17 -4.50 3.99 4.42
N PHE A 18 -5.56 4.72 4.79
CA PHE A 18 -6.93 4.19 4.75
C PHE A 18 -7.35 3.75 3.35
N LEU A 19 -7.06 4.55 2.32
CA LEU A 19 -7.38 4.19 0.94
C LEU A 19 -6.62 2.94 0.48
N VAL A 20 -5.32 2.85 0.79
CA VAL A 20 -4.49 1.69 0.47
C VAL A 20 -5.01 0.43 1.17
N ASN A 21 -5.44 0.54 2.43
CA ASN A 21 -6.03 -0.58 3.17
C ASN A 21 -7.35 -1.04 2.55
N ALA A 22 -8.27 -0.11 2.23
CA ALA A 22 -9.53 -0.45 1.57
C ALA A 22 -9.31 -1.12 0.20
N PHE A 23 -8.34 -0.64 -0.58
CA PHE A 23 -7.95 -1.28 -1.84
C PHE A 23 -7.41 -2.70 -1.61
N LYS A 24 -6.50 -2.87 -0.65
CA LYS A 24 -5.94 -4.18 -0.30
C LYS A 24 -7.04 -5.16 0.11
N GLU A 25 -7.98 -4.74 0.95
CA GLU A 25 -9.13 -5.55 1.37
C GLU A 25 -9.98 -5.99 0.17
N GLY A 26 -10.37 -5.05 -0.70
CA GLY A 26 -11.16 -5.38 -1.89
C GLY A 26 -10.44 -6.34 -2.85
N ALA A 27 -9.16 -6.08 -3.14
CA ALA A 27 -8.38 -6.90 -4.06
C ALA A 27 -8.05 -8.29 -3.50
N THR A 28 -7.74 -8.39 -2.21
CA THR A 28 -7.54 -9.70 -1.55
C THR A 28 -8.85 -10.50 -1.48
N GLY A 29 -9.98 -9.84 -1.23
CA GLY A 29 -11.32 -10.45 -1.31
C GLY A 29 -11.66 -11.00 -2.70
N ALA A 30 -11.13 -10.40 -3.76
CA ALA A 30 -11.24 -10.90 -5.14
C ALA A 30 -10.21 -12.01 -5.51
N GLY A 31 -9.47 -12.53 -4.53
CA GLY A 31 -8.47 -13.59 -4.75
C GLY A 31 -7.16 -13.09 -5.36
N HIS A 32 -6.80 -11.82 -5.17
CA HIS A 32 -5.50 -11.28 -5.57
C HIS A 32 -4.50 -11.26 -4.41
N GLU A 33 -3.23 -11.44 -4.72
CA GLU A 33 -2.13 -11.25 -3.77
C GLU A 33 -1.71 -9.79 -3.82
N VAL A 34 -1.76 -9.09 -2.68
CA VAL A 34 -1.44 -7.66 -2.58
C VAL A 34 -0.35 -7.46 -1.54
N ASN A 35 0.77 -6.87 -1.97
CA ASN A 35 1.85 -6.43 -1.09
C ASN A 35 1.91 -4.91 -1.07
N VAL A 36 2.03 -4.32 0.12
CA VAL A 36 2.09 -2.87 0.31
C VAL A 36 3.46 -2.52 0.88
N ILE A 37 4.16 -1.60 0.21
CA ILE A 37 5.44 -1.07 0.66
C ILE A 37 5.29 0.43 0.91
N ASN A 38 5.47 0.84 2.17
CA ASN A 38 5.59 2.24 2.53
C ASN A 38 6.99 2.73 2.12
N VAL A 39 7.09 3.46 1.02
CA VAL A 39 8.39 3.92 0.50
C VAL A 39 8.95 5.10 1.29
N CYS A 40 8.08 5.92 1.90
CA CYS A 40 8.50 7.05 2.73
C CYS A 40 9.17 6.64 4.05
N GLU A 41 9.04 5.38 4.47
CA GLU A 41 9.73 4.84 5.64
C GLU A 41 11.11 4.25 5.28
N LYS A 42 11.47 4.25 4.00
CA LYS A 42 12.72 3.67 3.51
C LYS A 42 13.72 4.76 3.15
N ASN A 43 14.99 4.49 3.39
CA ASN A 43 16.11 5.33 2.97
C ASN A 43 16.46 5.03 1.49
N ILE A 44 15.61 5.47 0.57
CA ILE A 44 15.82 5.30 -0.87
C ILE A 44 16.61 6.50 -1.38
N LYS A 45 17.81 6.25 -1.89
CA LYS A 45 18.66 7.25 -2.56
C LYS A 45 18.70 6.88 -4.03
N GLY A 46 18.13 7.73 -4.88
CA GLY A 46 18.09 7.54 -6.33
C GLY A 46 19.47 7.62 -6.97
#